data_AF-A0A9W9YIS6-F1
#
_entry.id   AF-A0A9W9YIS6-F1
#
_cell.length_a   1.000
_cell.length_b   1.000
_cell.length_c   1.000
_cell.angle_alpha   90.00
_cell.angle_beta   90.00
_cell.angle_gamma   90.00
#
_symmetry.space_group_name_H-M   'P 1'
#
loop_
_entity.id
_entity.type
_entity.pdbx_description
1 polymer ?
#
loop_
_entity_poly.entity_id
_entity_poly.type
_entity_poly.pdbx_seq_one_letter_code
_entity_poly.pdbx_strand_id
1 'polypeptide(L)'
;MLTNTGRFIDRNPGIIPAGKLFNVSGETSGDCLQIPQRSARPETIRKFRGTTQPQAGKERVFYGRANDPDFASRIAHGVSTKSSLIAGDLVNPSRKSLFSQRMLDKKEGLYASRKNGPLGSCHEQRPGLPNGVGPTDLMLEFRLSKMVSAGEMVNPAKTATQVNDESLEGKNFTKLAIMTLMLVKWLIGSTTGEGYQKRASLA
;
A
#
# COMPACT_ATOMS: atom_id res chain seq x y z
N MET A 1 -54.61 -95.15 -20.23
CA MET A 1 -55.87 -94.46 -19.88
C MET A 1 -56.78 -95.48 -19.21
N LEU A 2 -56.86 -95.43 -17.88
CA LEU A 2 -57.72 -96.32 -17.10
C LEU A 2 -58.98 -95.54 -16.74
N THR A 3 -60.02 -95.77 -17.52
CA THR A 3 -61.38 -95.30 -17.25
C THR A 3 -61.86 -95.88 -15.93
N ASN A 4 -62.48 -95.05 -15.08
CA ASN A 4 -63.13 -95.45 -13.83
C ASN A 4 -64.40 -96.30 -14.08
N THR A 5 -64.33 -97.29 -14.96
CA THR A 5 -65.40 -98.25 -15.23
C THR A 5 -65.42 -99.25 -14.07
N GLY A 6 -66.38 -99.09 -13.15
CA GLY A 6 -66.64 -100.04 -12.06
C GLY A 6 -66.38 -99.53 -10.63
N ARG A 7 -65.78 -98.35 -10.45
CA ARG A 7 -65.73 -97.69 -9.13
C ARG A 7 -66.86 -96.68 -9.01
N PHE A 8 -68.06 -97.17 -8.70
CA PHE A 8 -69.20 -96.32 -8.39
C PHE A 8 -69.16 -95.93 -6.92
N ILE A 9 -68.91 -94.66 -6.62
CA ILE A 9 -69.07 -94.12 -5.27
C ILE A 9 -70.54 -93.76 -5.16
N ASP A 10 -71.28 -94.49 -4.31
CA ASP A 10 -72.65 -94.13 -3.99
C ASP A 10 -72.66 -92.73 -3.34
N ARG A 11 -73.37 -91.80 -3.96
CA ARG A 11 -73.50 -90.40 -3.50
C ARG A 11 -74.80 -90.17 -2.74
N ASN A 12 -75.56 -91.22 -2.46
CA ASN A 12 -76.78 -91.12 -1.66
C ASN A 12 -76.44 -90.58 -0.26
N PRO A 13 -76.96 -89.40 0.13
CA PRO A 13 -76.61 -88.78 1.42
C PRO A 13 -77.06 -89.60 2.64
N GLY A 14 -77.92 -90.60 2.46
CA GLY A 14 -78.35 -91.52 3.53
C GLY A 14 -77.38 -92.68 3.81
N ILE A 15 -76.33 -92.87 3.01
CA ILE A 15 -75.37 -93.99 3.17
C ILE A 15 -73.98 -93.43 3.46
N ILE A 16 -73.45 -93.75 4.65
CA ILE A 16 -72.11 -93.31 5.07
C ILE A 16 -71.06 -94.20 4.38
N PRO A 17 -70.02 -93.64 3.75
CA PRO A 17 -68.98 -94.43 3.10
C PRO A 17 -68.18 -95.24 4.14
N ALA A 18 -67.98 -96.53 3.86
CA ALA A 18 -67.15 -97.39 4.69
C ALA A 18 -65.66 -97.07 4.49
N GLY A 19 -64.96 -96.66 5.56
CA GLY A 19 -63.54 -96.37 5.54
C GLY A 19 -63.07 -95.70 6.84
N LYS A 20 -61.76 -95.72 7.10
CA LYS A 20 -61.17 -95.03 8.25
C LYS A 20 -61.00 -93.55 7.91
N LEU A 21 -61.85 -92.68 8.46
CA LEU A 21 -61.63 -91.24 8.41
C LEU A 21 -60.47 -90.89 9.32
N PHE A 22 -59.43 -90.28 8.76
CA PHE A 22 -58.40 -89.64 9.58
C PHE A 22 -58.95 -88.29 10.01
N ASN A 23 -59.20 -88.14 11.31
CA ASN A 23 -59.48 -86.83 11.89
C ASN A 23 -58.18 -86.02 11.88
N VAL A 24 -57.85 -85.40 10.76
CA VAL A 24 -56.77 -84.41 10.66
C VAL A 24 -57.32 -83.10 11.22
N SER A 25 -57.61 -83.09 12.52
CA SER A 25 -57.96 -81.89 13.25
C SER A 25 -56.75 -81.48 14.07
N GLY A 26 -56.13 -80.35 13.69
CA GLY A 26 -55.26 -79.62 14.61
C GLY A 26 -54.05 -78.94 13.98
N GLU A 27 -53.53 -79.42 12.85
CA GLU A 27 -52.30 -78.84 12.28
C GLU A 27 -52.38 -78.82 10.75
N THR A 28 -52.76 -77.66 10.21
CA THR A 28 -52.71 -77.38 8.77
C THR A 28 -51.31 -76.90 8.41
N SER A 29 -50.88 -77.04 7.15
CA SER A 29 -49.66 -76.39 6.65
C SER A 29 -49.66 -74.87 6.88
N GLY A 30 -50.84 -74.25 6.97
CA GLY A 30 -51.03 -72.85 7.37
C GLY A 30 -50.60 -72.56 8.81
N ASP A 31 -50.80 -73.48 9.75
CA ASP A 31 -50.41 -73.31 11.16
C ASP A 31 -48.88 -73.30 11.30
N CYS A 32 -48.17 -74.07 10.48
CA CYS A 32 -46.71 -74.07 10.42
C CYS A 32 -46.13 -72.75 9.87
N LEU A 33 -46.90 -72.00 9.08
CA LEU A 33 -46.49 -70.70 8.51
C LEU A 33 -46.79 -69.52 9.45
N GLN A 34 -47.54 -69.74 10.52
CA GLN A 34 -47.78 -68.71 11.53
C GLN A 34 -46.50 -68.46 12.32
N ILE A 35 -45.96 -67.26 12.22
CA ILE A 35 -44.81 -66.86 13.03
C ILE A 35 -45.34 -66.61 14.45
N PRO A 36 -44.96 -67.42 15.46
CA PRO A 36 -45.46 -67.22 16.81
C PRO A 36 -44.97 -65.88 17.34
N GLN A 37 -45.89 -65.14 17.96
CA GLN A 37 -45.56 -63.88 18.59
C GLN A 37 -44.59 -64.15 19.76
N ARG A 38 -43.33 -63.77 19.59
CA ARG A 38 -42.31 -63.96 20.63
C ARG A 38 -42.58 -63.01 21.80
N SER A 39 -42.44 -63.53 23.01
CA SER A 39 -42.51 -62.71 24.21
C SER A 39 -41.46 -61.59 24.19
N ALA A 40 -41.83 -60.44 24.76
CA ALA A 40 -40.93 -59.31 24.86
C ALA A 40 -39.70 -59.70 25.69
N ARG A 41 -38.50 -59.31 25.21
CA ARG A 41 -37.26 -59.63 25.90
C ARG A 41 -37.15 -58.80 27.20
N PRO A 42 -36.67 -59.39 28.31
CA PRO A 42 -36.37 -58.64 29.53
C PRO A 42 -35.37 -57.51 29.28
N GLU A 43 -35.57 -56.36 29.91
CA GLU A 43 -34.72 -55.17 29.73
C GLU A 43 -33.27 -55.44 30.16
N THR A 44 -33.07 -56.24 31.20
CA THR A 44 -31.74 -56.62 31.73
C THR A 44 -30.87 -57.30 30.67
N ILE A 45 -31.46 -58.11 29.79
CA ILE A 45 -30.76 -58.85 28.72
C ILE A 45 -30.72 -58.04 27.43
N ARG A 46 -31.66 -57.10 27.25
CA ARG A 46 -31.81 -56.31 26.02
C ARG A 46 -30.55 -55.53 25.67
N LYS A 47 -29.84 -54.98 26.67
CA LYS A 47 -28.57 -54.25 26.45
C LYS A 47 -27.46 -55.12 25.86
N PHE A 48 -27.29 -56.35 26.36
CA PHE A 48 -26.25 -57.27 25.86
C PHE A 48 -26.58 -57.76 24.45
N ARG A 49 -27.84 -58.08 24.20
CA ARG A 49 -28.33 -58.46 22.86
C ARG A 49 -28.20 -57.32 21.86
N GLY A 50 -28.51 -56.08 22.26
CA GLY A 50 -28.41 -54.90 21.40
C GLY A 50 -26.98 -54.62 20.89
N THR A 51 -25.96 -55.05 21.63
CA THR A 51 -24.57 -54.95 21.19
C THR A 51 -24.22 -55.92 20.05
N THR A 52 -24.83 -57.11 19.99
CA THR A 52 -24.54 -58.11 18.94
C THR A 52 -25.58 -58.10 17.82
N GLN A 53 -26.85 -57.88 18.16
CA GLN A 53 -28.01 -57.95 17.29
C GLN A 53 -28.93 -56.74 17.54
N PRO A 54 -28.55 -55.54 17.06
CA PRO A 54 -29.41 -54.38 17.15
C PRO A 54 -30.67 -54.55 16.28
N GLN A 55 -31.73 -53.81 16.62
CA GLN A 55 -32.91 -53.73 15.78
C GLN A 55 -32.61 -52.94 14.50
N ALA A 56 -33.42 -53.15 13.46
CA ALA A 56 -33.31 -52.39 12.22
C ALA A 56 -33.41 -50.88 12.51
N GLY A 57 -32.46 -50.10 11.97
CA GLY A 57 -32.41 -48.64 12.16
C GLY A 57 -31.97 -48.18 13.56
N LYS A 58 -31.51 -49.09 14.43
CA LYS A 58 -30.93 -48.73 15.73
C LYS A 58 -29.41 -48.84 15.69
N GLU A 59 -28.75 -47.88 16.33
CA GLU A 59 -27.30 -47.92 16.51
C GLU A 59 -26.91 -49.08 17.42
N ARG A 60 -25.76 -49.68 17.13
CA ARG A 60 -25.15 -50.74 17.94
C ARG A 60 -24.34 -50.13 19.07
N VAL A 61 -24.92 -50.10 20.27
CA VAL A 61 -24.26 -49.54 21.48
C VAL A 61 -23.60 -50.66 22.31
N PHE A 62 -22.41 -50.37 22.86
CA PHE A 62 -21.73 -51.28 23.78
C PHE A 62 -22.53 -51.45 25.09
N TYR A 63 -22.68 -52.67 25.60
CA TYR A 63 -23.54 -52.98 26.75
C TYR A 63 -23.20 -52.18 28.01
N GLY A 64 -21.94 -51.76 28.17
CA GLY A 64 -21.49 -50.89 29.26
C GLY A 64 -22.04 -49.47 29.18
N ARG A 65 -22.27 -48.95 27.95
CA ARG A 65 -22.81 -47.61 27.69
C ARG A 65 -24.30 -47.59 27.36
N ALA A 66 -24.95 -48.75 27.28
CA ALA A 66 -26.34 -48.84 26.81
C ALA A 66 -27.37 -48.10 27.70
N ASN A 67 -27.02 -47.84 28.96
CA ASN A 67 -27.85 -47.10 29.91
C ASN A 67 -27.32 -45.68 30.17
N ASP A 68 -26.26 -45.27 29.48
CA ASP A 68 -25.70 -43.92 29.64
C ASP A 68 -26.61 -42.92 28.91
N PRO A 69 -26.81 -41.72 29.47
CA PRO A 69 -27.51 -40.66 28.77
C PRO A 69 -26.72 -40.21 27.54
N ASP A 70 -27.45 -39.91 26.45
CA ASP A 70 -26.86 -39.43 25.21
C ASP A 70 -26.44 -37.96 25.33
N PHE A 71 -25.17 -37.74 25.70
CA PHE A 71 -24.56 -36.42 25.74
C PHE A 71 -24.09 -35.93 24.38
N ALA A 72 -23.81 -36.83 23.44
CA ALA A 72 -23.27 -36.48 22.14
C ALA A 72 -24.29 -35.67 21.33
N SER A 73 -25.56 -36.08 21.34
CA SER A 73 -26.63 -35.33 20.64
C SER A 73 -26.89 -33.92 21.20
N ARG A 74 -26.48 -33.64 22.44
CA ARG A 74 -26.70 -32.33 23.09
C ARG A 74 -25.56 -31.35 22.87
N ILE A 75 -24.39 -31.83 22.45
CA ILE A 75 -23.18 -31.02 22.37
C ILE A 75 -22.84 -30.81 20.89
N ALA A 76 -22.56 -29.56 20.51
CA ALA A 76 -21.97 -29.29 19.20
C ALA A 76 -20.52 -29.80 19.20
N HIS A 77 -20.28 -30.87 18.45
CA HIS A 77 -18.94 -31.42 18.28
C HIS A 77 -18.07 -30.53 17.38
N GLY A 78 -16.77 -30.55 17.62
CA GLY A 78 -15.79 -29.82 16.81
C GLY A 78 -15.23 -28.57 17.50
N VAL A 79 -14.31 -27.91 16.82
CA VAL A 79 -13.66 -26.69 17.33
C VAL A 79 -14.49 -25.48 16.89
N SER A 80 -15.13 -24.82 17.86
CA SER A 80 -15.74 -23.52 17.62
C SER A 80 -14.63 -22.46 17.55
N THR A 81 -14.27 -22.05 16.35
CA THR A 81 -13.36 -20.91 16.15
C THR A 81 -14.18 -19.64 16.00
N LYS A 82 -13.79 -18.59 16.72
CA LYS A 82 -14.26 -17.23 16.45
C LYS A 82 -13.44 -16.67 15.30
N SER A 83 -14.05 -15.88 14.42
CA SER A 83 -13.29 -15.17 13.38
C SER A 83 -12.22 -14.30 14.06
N SER A 84 -10.97 -14.45 13.65
CA SER A 84 -9.83 -13.81 14.31
C SER A 84 -9.76 -12.31 14.05
N LEU A 85 -10.43 -11.81 13.00
CA LEU A 85 -10.40 -10.41 12.60
C LEU A 85 -11.81 -9.95 12.20
N ILE A 86 -12.26 -8.86 12.80
CA ILE A 86 -13.39 -8.10 12.29
C ILE A 86 -12.83 -7.31 11.11
N ALA A 87 -13.16 -7.74 9.89
CA ALA A 87 -12.68 -7.10 8.66
C ALA A 87 -12.94 -5.58 8.65
N GLY A 88 -14.00 -5.12 9.33
CA GLY A 88 -14.31 -3.71 9.51
C GLY A 88 -13.17 -2.90 10.14
N ASP A 89 -12.55 -3.40 11.21
CA ASP A 89 -11.47 -2.67 11.90
C ASP A 89 -10.17 -2.64 11.08
N LEU A 90 -9.97 -3.65 10.23
CA LEU A 90 -8.80 -3.73 9.34
C LEU A 90 -8.95 -2.79 8.14
N VAL A 91 -10.14 -2.76 7.53
CA VAL A 91 -10.44 -1.93 6.36
C VAL A 91 -10.58 -0.47 6.76
N ASN A 92 -11.26 -0.21 7.88
CA ASN A 92 -11.52 1.14 8.38
C ASN A 92 -11.10 1.21 9.86
N PRO A 93 -9.81 1.48 10.13
CA PRO A 93 -9.35 1.59 11.51
C PRO A 93 -10.09 2.71 12.23
N SER A 94 -10.35 2.50 13.52
CA SER A 94 -11.00 3.51 14.35
C SER A 94 -10.26 4.85 14.30
N ARG A 95 -11.03 5.95 14.35
CA ARG A 95 -10.48 7.31 14.29
C ARG A 95 -9.52 7.52 15.47
N LYS A 96 -8.32 7.97 15.17
CA LYS A 96 -7.31 8.30 16.18
C LYS A 96 -7.73 9.55 16.96
N SER A 97 -7.51 9.53 18.27
CA SER A 97 -7.61 10.74 19.08
C SER A 97 -6.53 11.76 18.66
N LEU A 98 -6.76 13.05 18.91
CA LEU A 98 -5.77 14.09 18.62
C LEU A 98 -4.45 13.85 19.36
N PHE A 99 -4.51 13.33 20.60
CA PHE A 99 -3.32 13.00 21.38
C PHE A 99 -2.52 11.87 20.72
N SER A 100 -3.20 10.79 20.34
CA SER A 100 -2.57 9.64 19.67
C SER A 100 -1.96 10.04 18.32
N GLN A 101 -2.65 10.89 17.55
CA GLN A 101 -2.13 11.39 16.28
C GLN A 101 -0.86 12.22 16.49
N ARG A 102 -0.86 13.18 17.43
CA ARG A 102 0.33 13.99 17.75
C ARG A 102 1.52 13.14 18.22
N MET A 103 1.26 12.09 18.99
CA MET A 103 2.32 11.19 19.44
C MET A 103 2.91 10.38 18.27
N LEU A 104 2.08 9.91 17.34
CA LEU A 104 2.56 9.29 16.10
C LEU A 104 3.34 10.29 15.26
N ASP A 105 2.84 11.52 15.14
CA ASP A 105 3.52 12.57 14.38
C ASP A 105 4.92 12.84 14.91
N LYS A 106 5.08 12.85 16.23
CA LYS A 106 6.39 12.98 16.88
C LYS A 106 7.31 11.79 16.58
N LYS A 107 6.78 10.56 16.56
CA LYS A 107 7.54 9.34 16.26
C LYS A 107 8.00 9.32 14.80
N GLU A 108 7.11 9.66 13.88
CA GLU A 108 7.36 9.66 12.44
C GLU A 108 8.19 10.87 11.97
N GLY A 109 8.31 11.93 12.79
CA GLY A 109 9.16 13.11 12.55
C GLY A 109 10.62 12.79 12.23
N LEU A 110 11.08 11.60 12.62
CA LEU A 110 12.44 11.13 12.35
C LEU A 110 12.64 10.70 10.88
N TYR A 111 11.58 10.29 10.19
CA TYR A 111 11.67 9.78 8.83
C TYR A 111 12.05 10.87 7.83
N ALA A 112 12.99 10.54 6.94
CA ALA A 112 13.46 11.45 5.89
C ALA A 112 12.32 11.89 4.96
N SER A 113 11.37 11.01 4.65
CA SER A 113 10.19 11.34 3.83
C SER A 113 9.38 12.49 4.42
N ARG A 114 9.12 12.44 5.73
CA ARG A 114 8.36 13.47 6.44
C ARG A 114 9.14 14.80 6.52
N LYS A 115 10.47 14.74 6.65
CA LYS A 115 11.33 15.94 6.63
C LYS A 115 11.41 16.57 5.25
N ASN A 116 11.48 15.76 4.19
CA ASN A 116 11.72 16.20 2.82
C ASN A 116 10.44 16.60 2.07
N GLY A 117 9.28 16.08 2.48
CA GLY A 117 7.99 16.40 1.87
C GLY A 117 6.88 16.55 2.91
N PRO A 118 6.96 17.53 3.82
CA PRO A 118 5.88 17.76 4.76
C PRO A 118 4.63 18.27 4.03
N LEU A 119 3.45 17.78 4.41
CA LEU A 119 2.21 18.20 3.76
C LEU A 119 1.86 19.64 4.19
N GLY A 120 1.58 20.52 3.23
CA GLY A 120 1.21 21.91 3.50
C GLY A 120 2.37 22.83 3.89
N SER A 121 3.62 22.34 3.84
CA SER A 121 4.83 23.15 4.03
C SER A 121 5.95 22.65 3.10
N CYS A 122 7.01 23.43 2.94
CA CYS A 122 8.18 23.01 2.19
C CYS A 122 9.21 22.36 3.11
N HIS A 123 10.15 21.61 2.51
CA HIS A 123 11.32 21.10 3.20
C HIS A 123 12.13 22.22 3.85
N GLU A 124 12.59 22.01 5.09
CA GLU A 124 13.39 22.99 5.81
C GLU A 124 14.87 22.95 5.37
N GLN A 125 15.26 23.91 4.53
CA GLN A 125 16.64 24.06 4.02
C GLN A 125 17.51 25.01 4.85
N ARG A 126 17.06 25.36 6.06
CA ARG A 126 17.81 26.27 6.96
C ARG A 126 19.16 25.74 7.44
N PRO A 127 19.35 24.42 7.68
CA PRO A 127 20.65 23.90 8.07
C PRO A 127 21.69 24.18 6.97
N GLY A 128 22.59 25.14 7.20
CA GLY A 128 23.62 25.56 6.23
C GLY A 128 23.47 26.97 5.69
N LEU A 129 22.41 27.72 6.06
CA LEU A 129 22.34 29.15 5.76
C LEU A 129 23.34 29.95 6.62
N PRO A 130 23.94 31.03 6.08
CA PRO A 130 24.76 31.93 6.86
C PRO A 130 23.95 32.59 7.99
N ASN A 131 24.62 32.88 9.11
CA ASN A 131 24.01 33.60 10.22
C ASN A 131 23.48 34.97 9.75
N GLY A 132 22.24 35.29 10.10
CA GLY A 132 21.58 36.55 9.73
C GLY A 132 20.80 36.52 8.41
N VAL A 133 20.73 35.38 7.72
CA VAL A 133 19.88 35.19 6.53
C VAL A 133 18.53 34.58 6.94
N GLY A 134 17.59 35.43 7.35
CA GLY A 134 16.22 35.06 7.64
C GLY A 134 15.34 35.05 6.37
N PRO A 135 14.24 34.26 6.31
CA PRO A 135 13.28 34.27 5.20
C PRO A 135 12.66 35.65 4.92
N THR A 136 12.67 36.53 5.92
CA THR A 136 12.02 37.84 5.89
C THR A 136 13.04 38.99 5.90
N ASP A 137 14.29 38.72 6.28
CA ASP A 137 15.28 39.77 6.58
C ASP A 137 16.11 40.19 5.37
N LEU A 138 16.24 39.30 4.38
CA LEU A 138 17.00 39.57 3.16
C LEU A 138 16.10 39.44 1.94
N MET A 139 15.90 40.55 1.22
CA MET A 139 15.63 40.45 -0.20
C MET A 139 16.90 39.89 -0.84
N LEU A 140 16.86 38.64 -1.28
CA LEU A 140 17.98 37.94 -1.95
C LEU A 140 18.36 38.56 -3.30
N GLU A 141 17.77 39.68 -3.66
CA GLU A 141 18.16 40.47 -4.81
C GLU A 141 19.50 41.17 -4.53
N PHE A 142 20.37 41.15 -5.53
CA PHE A 142 21.65 41.84 -5.49
C PHE A 142 21.40 43.34 -5.29
N ARG A 143 21.65 43.84 -4.08
CA ARG A 143 21.63 45.27 -3.77
C ARG A 143 22.83 45.92 -4.45
N LEU A 144 22.62 46.45 -5.65
CA LEU A 144 23.64 47.25 -6.33
C LEU A 144 23.92 48.48 -5.46
N SER A 145 25.06 48.50 -4.76
CA SER A 145 25.55 49.71 -4.12
C SER A 145 25.75 50.75 -5.22
N LYS A 146 25.06 51.89 -5.15
CA LYS A 146 25.28 53.01 -6.09
C LYS A 146 26.73 53.46 -5.92
N MET A 147 27.60 53.13 -6.87
CA MET A 147 29.04 53.36 -6.72
C MET A 147 29.39 54.86 -6.79
N VAL A 148 28.88 55.58 -7.80
CA VAL A 148 29.03 57.04 -7.96
C VAL A 148 27.84 57.55 -8.78
N SER A 149 27.33 58.75 -8.48
CA SER A 149 26.27 59.35 -9.29
C SER A 149 26.84 59.85 -10.62
N ALA A 150 26.12 59.66 -11.73
CA ALA A 150 26.54 60.18 -13.03
C ALA A 150 26.80 61.71 -12.98
N GLY A 151 26.12 62.44 -12.10
CA GLY A 151 26.36 63.88 -11.88
C GLY A 151 27.74 64.20 -11.31
N GLU A 152 28.22 63.39 -10.36
CA GLU A 152 29.57 63.54 -9.78
C GLU A 152 30.67 63.17 -10.79
N MET A 153 30.35 62.28 -11.73
CA MET A 153 31.25 61.91 -12.83
C MET A 153 31.33 62.99 -13.91
N VAL A 154 30.21 63.61 -14.27
CA VAL A 154 30.14 64.66 -15.31
C VAL A 154 30.66 66.00 -14.81
N ASN A 155 30.31 66.37 -13.57
CA ASN A 155 30.77 67.61 -12.95
C ASN A 155 31.48 67.27 -11.63
N PRO A 156 32.80 67.02 -11.67
CA PRO A 156 33.55 66.77 -10.44
C PRO A 156 33.46 68.00 -9.55
N ALA A 157 33.61 67.82 -8.23
CA ALA A 157 33.59 68.90 -7.25
C ALA A 157 34.85 69.78 -7.33
N LYS A 158 35.10 70.42 -8.47
CA LYS A 158 36.15 71.41 -8.68
C LYS A 158 35.54 72.81 -8.62
N THR A 159 36.22 73.74 -7.98
CA THR A 159 35.79 75.16 -7.98
C THR A 159 36.15 75.83 -9.31
N ALA A 160 35.39 76.85 -9.70
CA ALA A 160 35.67 77.60 -10.92
C ALA A 160 37.07 78.23 -10.94
N THR A 161 37.61 78.57 -9.77
CA THR A 161 38.98 79.09 -9.62
C THR A 161 40.01 78.04 -10.03
N GLN A 162 39.91 76.82 -9.49
CA GLN A 162 40.82 75.71 -9.82
C GLN A 162 40.79 75.36 -11.31
N VAL A 163 39.61 75.37 -11.93
CA VAL A 163 39.47 75.10 -13.38
C VAL A 163 40.18 76.17 -14.21
N ASN A 164 40.11 77.44 -13.80
CA ASN A 164 40.77 78.53 -14.49
C ASN A 164 42.30 78.47 -14.35
N ASP A 165 42.79 78.14 -13.16
CA ASP A 165 44.22 78.02 -12.89
C ASP A 165 44.83 76.87 -13.70
N GLU A 166 44.20 75.69 -13.69
CA GLU A 166 44.60 74.54 -14.53
C GLU A 166 44.57 74.88 -16.03
N SER A 167 43.58 75.66 -16.48
CA SER A 167 43.48 76.10 -17.88
C SER A 167 44.63 77.03 -18.28
N LEU A 168 45.03 77.95 -17.39
CA LEU A 168 46.15 78.86 -17.64
C LEU A 168 47.48 78.12 -17.67
N GLU A 169 47.70 77.20 -16.72
CA GLU A 169 48.88 76.33 -16.71
C GLU A 169 48.96 75.49 -17.99
N GLY A 170 47.86 74.83 -18.37
CA GLY A 170 47.79 74.04 -19.61
C GLY A 170 48.08 74.85 -20.88
N LYS A 171 47.59 76.09 -20.96
CA LYS A 171 47.90 77.01 -22.06
C LYS A 171 49.38 77.39 -22.11
N ASN A 172 50.01 77.58 -20.96
CA ASN A 172 51.44 77.90 -20.90
C ASN A 172 52.29 76.70 -21.32
N PHE A 173 51.96 75.48 -20.85
CA PHE A 173 52.63 74.25 -21.26
C PHE A 173 52.49 73.99 -22.77
N THR A 174 51.29 74.15 -23.33
CA THR A 174 51.07 73.95 -24.78
C THR A 174 51.80 74.98 -25.63
N LYS A 175 51.85 76.26 -25.23
CA LYS A 175 52.65 77.28 -25.92
C LYS A 175 54.13 76.92 -25.94
N LEU A 176 54.68 76.50 -24.80
CA LEU A 176 56.06 76.07 -24.71
C LEU A 176 56.33 74.86 -25.61
N ALA A 177 55.45 73.85 -25.57
CA ALA A 177 55.54 72.67 -26.42
C ALA A 177 55.48 73.00 -27.91
N ILE A 178 54.57 73.90 -28.33
CA ILE A 178 54.47 74.35 -29.72
C ILE A 178 55.73 75.13 -30.14
N MET A 179 56.25 76.00 -29.28
CA MET A 179 57.49 76.74 -29.56
C MET A 179 58.69 75.80 -29.69
N THR A 180 58.84 74.81 -28.80
CA THR A 180 59.90 73.80 -28.95
C THR A 180 59.70 72.95 -30.21
N LEU A 181 58.47 72.56 -30.56
CA LEU A 181 58.19 71.84 -31.80
C LEU A 181 58.53 72.67 -33.04
N MET A 182 58.22 73.97 -33.04
CA MET A 182 58.61 74.89 -34.10
C MET A 182 60.13 75.09 -34.17
N LEU A 183 60.81 75.17 -33.03
CA LEU A 183 62.25 75.36 -32.96
C LEU A 183 63.00 74.09 -33.40
N VAL A 184 62.51 72.91 -33.03
CA VAL A 184 62.99 71.61 -33.54
C VAL A 184 62.73 71.51 -35.05
N LYS A 185 61.54 71.90 -35.53
CA LYS A 185 61.24 71.92 -36.97
C LYS A 185 62.09 72.92 -37.75
N TRP A 186 62.40 74.07 -37.16
CA TRP A 186 63.32 75.06 -37.72
C TRP A 186 64.77 74.55 -37.74
N LEU A 187 65.25 73.92 -36.65
CA LEU A 187 66.55 73.27 -36.59
C LEU A 187 66.67 72.18 -37.67
N ILE A 188 65.69 71.28 -37.77
CA ILE A 188 65.66 70.23 -38.80
C ILE A 188 65.63 70.84 -40.21
N GLY A 189 64.79 71.86 -40.43
CA GLY A 189 64.70 72.57 -41.72
C GLY A 189 65.99 73.30 -42.11
N SER A 190 66.70 73.88 -41.14
CA SER A 190 67.99 74.56 -41.34
C SER A 190 69.13 73.58 -41.66
N THR A 191 69.07 72.35 -41.14
CA THR A 191 70.04 71.28 -41.51
C THR A 191 69.82 70.70 -42.90
N THR A 192 68.66 70.93 -43.53
CA THR A 192 68.34 70.50 -44.90
C THR A 192 68.39 71.64 -45.93
N GLY A 193 68.89 72.81 -45.55
CA GLY A 193 68.77 74.06 -46.31
C GLY A 193 70.08 74.75 -46.72
N GLU A 194 71.22 74.06 -46.75
CA GLU A 194 72.44 74.55 -47.41
C GLU A 194 72.85 73.56 -48.51
N GLY A 195 72.32 73.79 -49.72
CA GLY A 195 72.63 72.97 -50.88
C GLY A 195 72.21 73.58 -52.20
N TYR A 196 72.09 74.91 -52.32
CA TYR A 196 71.90 75.55 -53.62
C TYR A 196 72.56 76.93 -53.67
N GLN A 197 73.38 77.13 -54.71
CA GLN A 197 74.03 78.35 -55.21
C GLN A 197 75.45 78.68 -54.68
N LYS A 198 76.46 78.01 -55.26
CA LYS A 198 77.62 78.67 -55.88
C LYS A 198 78.16 77.85 -57.08
N ARG A 199 77.95 78.43 -58.28
CA ARG A 199 78.84 78.52 -59.46
C ARG A 199 79.60 77.26 -59.93
N ALA A 200 79.34 76.74 -61.13
CA ALA A 200 79.80 77.26 -62.43
C ALA A 200 81.33 77.23 -62.62
N SER A 201 81.82 76.24 -63.39
CA SER A 201 82.90 76.29 -64.41
C SER A 201 83.63 74.94 -64.54
N LEU A 202 83.95 74.57 -65.79
CA LEU A 202 84.72 73.40 -66.29
C LEU A 202 83.94 72.13 -66.69
N ALA A 203 83.23 72.19 -67.81
CA ALA A 203 83.56 71.49 -69.06
C ALA A 203 82.72 72.09 -70.21
#